data_AF-A0A151JR93-F1
#
_entry.id   AF-A0A151JR93-F1
#
_cell.length_a   1.000
_cell.length_b   1.000
_cell.length_c   1.000
_cell.angle_alpha   90.00
_cell.angle_beta   90.00
_cell.angle_gamma   90.00
#
_symmetry.space_group_name_H-M   'P 1'
#
loop_
_entity.id
_entity.type
_entity.pdbx_description
1 polymer ?
#
loop_
_entity_poly.entity_id
_entity_poly.type
_entity_poly.pdbx_seq_one_letter_code
_entity_poly.pdbx_strand_id
1 'polypeptide(L)' 'MLSEEAQEAINKGIRKYREYYARKCSHSQNMEDVMKRLMISSDPYLSSLNKQTNKKLNLPKDVTELLSEPELNQ' A
#
# COMPACT_ATOMS: atom_id res chain seq x y z
N MET A 1 -6.89 7.71 1.38
CA MET A 1 -7.34 7.31 2.73
C MET A 1 -6.13 7.32 3.65
N LEU A 2 -6.21 8.05 4.76
CA LEU A 2 -5.24 8.02 5.86
C LEU A 2 -5.79 7.04 6.91
N SER A 3 -5.49 5.75 6.76
CA SER A 3 -5.89 4.71 7.72
C SER A 3 -4.67 4.25 8.50
N GLU A 4 -4.83 4.02 9.80
CA GLU A 4 -3.80 3.44 10.67
C GLU A 4 -3.34 2.07 10.14
N GLU A 5 -4.26 1.26 9.65
CA GLU A 5 -3.96 -0.06 9.07
C GLU A 5 -2.98 0.03 7.90
N ALA A 6 -3.08 1.09 7.09
CA ALA A 6 -2.15 1.32 5.99
C ALA A 6 -0.74 1.61 6.52
N GLN A 7 -0.63 2.38 7.61
CA GLN A 7 0.64 2.67 8.25
C GLN A 7 1.25 1.42 8.90
N GLU A 8 0.45 0.59 9.55
CA GLU A 8 0.92 -0.69 10.13
C GLU A 8 1.41 -1.67 9.05
N ALA A 9 0.71 -1.75 7.92
CA ALA A 9 1.15 -2.55 6.78
C ALA A 9 2.51 -2.07 6.24
N ILE A 10 2.74 -0.76 6.17
CA ILE A 10 4.05 -0.19 5.82
C ILE A 10 5.12 -0.58 6.86
N ASN A 11 4.81 -0.48 8.16
CA ASN A 11 5.74 -0.88 9.22
C ASN A 11 6.15 -2.35 9.12
N LYS A 12 5.22 -3.23 8.73
CA LYS A 12 5.53 -4.64 8.42
C LYS A 12 6.47 -4.76 7.23
N GLY A 13 6.26 -3.97 6.18
CA GLY A 13 7.16 -3.84 5.03
C GLY A 13 8.57 -3.39 5.42
N ILE A 14 8.69 -2.39 6.30
CA ILE A 14 9.98 -1.88 6.79
C ILE A 14 10.82 -2.97 7.45
N ARG A 15 10.21 -3.78 8.34
CA ARG A 15 10.92 -4.90 8.99
C ARG A 15 11.44 -5.90 7.96
N LYS A 16 10.59 -6.28 6.99
CA LYS A 16 10.97 -7.18 5.89
C LYS A 16 12.10 -6.61 5.02
N TYR A 17 12.06 -5.31 4.71
CA TYR A 17 13.08 -4.65 3.90
C TYR A 17 14.43 -4.61 4.60
N ARG A 18 14.45 -4.35 5.91
CA ARG A 18 15.67 -4.41 6.73
C ARG A 18 16.29 -5.80 6.79
N GLU A 19 15.48 -6.84 6.92
CA GLU A 19 15.96 -8.22 7.11
C GLU A 19 16.55 -8.84 5.84
N TYR A 20 15.86 -8.66 4.71
CA TYR A 20 16.11 -9.43 3.48
C TYR A 20 16.69 -8.61 2.32
N TYR A 21 16.59 -7.29 2.35
CA TYR A 21 16.82 -6.49 1.16
C TYR A 21 17.69 -5.24 1.35
N ALA A 22 18.20 -5.04 2.56
CA ALA A 22 19.10 -3.96 2.89
C ALA A 22 20.51 -4.51 3.17
N ARG A 23 21.54 -3.76 2.75
CA ARG A 23 22.94 -4.09 3.06
C ARG A 23 23.15 -4.10 4.58
N LYS A 24 23.89 -5.08 5.09
CA LYS A 24 24.19 -5.26 6.52
C LYS A 24 25.59 -4.75 6.90
N CYS A 25 26.12 -3.81 6.11
CA CYS A 25 27.49 -3.29 6.27
C CYS A 25 27.55 -2.11 7.24
N SER A 26 26.54 -1.24 7.23
CA SER A 26 26.43 -0.09 8.14
C SER A 26 24.97 0.27 8.38
N HIS A 27 24.68 0.92 9.50
CA HIS A 27 23.32 1.38 9.81
C HIS A 27 22.81 2.38 8.76
N SER A 28 23.66 3.32 8.35
CA SER A 28 23.30 4.35 7.35
C SER A 28 22.92 3.74 6.01
N GLN A 29 23.75 2.83 5.48
CA GLN A 29 23.47 2.15 4.21
C GLN A 29 22.24 1.24 4.31
N ASN A 30 22.03 0.60 5.46
CA ASN A 30 20.84 -0.21 5.69
C ASN A 30 19.56 0.64 5.59
N MET A 31 19.55 1.81 6.24
CA MET A 31 18.40 2.71 6.20
C MET A 31 18.18 3.32 4.81
N GLU A 32 19.27 3.66 4.12
CA GLU A 32 19.24 4.14 2.74
C GLU A 32 18.53 3.14 1.82
N ASP A 33 18.88 1.86 1.92
CA ASP A 33 18.27 0.80 1.10
C ASP A 33 16.78 0.60 1.42
N VAL A 34 16.42 0.64 2.70
CA VAL A 34 15.02 0.58 3.16
C VAL A 34 14.21 1.75 2.60
N MET A 35 14.75 2.97 2.68
CA MET A 35 14.09 4.18 2.19
C MET A 35 13.89 4.12 0.66
N LYS A 36 14.90 3.73 -0.10
CA LYS A 36 14.78 3.54 -1.56
C LYS A 36 13.67 2.55 -1.91
N ARG A 37 13.56 1.45 -1.17
CA ARG A 37 12.50 0.47 -1.36
C ARG A 37 11.11 0.98 -1.03
N LEU A 38 10.99 1.75 0.05
CA LEU A 38 9.72 2.40 0.39
C LEU A 38 9.28 3.33 -0.74
N MET A 39 10.20 4.15 -1.28
CA MET A 39 9.90 5.05 -2.41
C MET A 39 9.38 4.30 -3.63
N ILE A 40 10.03 3.19 -4.00
CA ILE A 40 9.58 2.34 -5.11
C ILE A 40 8.17 1.78 -4.85
N SER A 41 7.89 1.30 -3.63
CA SER A 41 6.59 0.74 -3.30
C SER A 41 5.46 1.77 -3.23
N SER A 42 5.78 3.03 -2.92
CA SER A 42 4.83 4.14 -2.89
C SER A 42 4.64 4.82 -4.25
N ASP A 43 5.46 4.51 -5.25
CA ASP A 43 5.41 5.17 -6.55
C ASP A 43 4.07 4.86 -7.27
N PRO A 44 3.26 5.88 -7.61
CA PRO A 44 1.94 5.67 -8.20
C PRO A 44 2.01 4.99 -9.58
N TYR A 45 3.01 5.33 -10.38
CA TYR A 45 3.18 4.79 -11.72
C TYR A 45 3.53 3.30 -11.65
N LEU A 46 4.53 2.93 -10.86
CA LEU A 46 4.89 1.52 -10.63
C LEU A 46 3.75 0.74 -9.98
N SER A 47 3.01 1.36 -9.05
CA SER A 47 1.84 0.74 -8.42
C SER A 47 0.74 0.43 -9.43
N SER A 48 0.49 1.34 -10.39
CA SER A 48 -0.51 1.13 -11.45
C SER A 48 -0.15 0.01 -12.43
N LEU A 49 1.14 -0.23 -12.66
CA LEU A 49 1.63 -1.32 -13.51
C LEU A 49 1.52 -2.68 -12.83
N ASN A 50 1.53 -2.71 -11.49
CA ASN A 50 1.41 -3.94 -10.73
C ASN A 50 -0.05 -4.42 -10.73
N LYS A 51 -0.29 -5.68 -11.14
CA LYS A 51 -1.61 -6.31 -11.02
C LYS A 51 -1.96 -6.49 -9.54
N GLN A 52 -2.83 -5.62 -9.03
CA GLN A 52 -3.41 -5.79 -7.70
C GLN A 52 -4.54 -6.82 -7.74
N THR A 53 -4.42 -7.87 -6.93
CA THR A 53 -5.53 -8.81 -6.70
C THR A 53 -6.49 -8.22 -5.67
N ASN A 54 -7.39 -7.33 -6.11
CA ASN A 54 -8.43 -6.82 -5.22
C ASN A 54 -9.46 -7.93 -4.97
N LYS A 55 -9.45 -8.48 -3.77
CA LYS A 55 -10.50 -9.39 -3.32
C LYS A 55 -11.77 -8.57 -3.12
N LYS A 56 -12.82 -8.85 -3.89
CA LYS A 56 -14.13 -8.23 -3.67
C LYS A 56 -14.68 -8.75 -2.35
N LEU A 57 -14.95 -7.85 -1.41
CA LEU A 57 -15.69 -8.17 -0.20
C LEU A 57 -17.18 -8.14 -0.53
N ASN A 58 -17.93 -9.13 -0.04
CA ASN A 58 -19.38 -9.11 -0.14
C ASN A 58 -19.90 -8.11 0.89
N LEU A 59 -20.34 -6.94 0.42
CA LEU A 59 -20.94 -5.91 1.26
C LEU A 59 -22.45 -6.16 1.41
N PRO A 60 -23.07 -5.79 2.55
CA PRO A 60 -24.51 -5.82 2.70
C PRO A 60 -25.19 -4.81 1.76
N LYS A 61 -26.43 -5.12 1.35
CA LYS A 61 -27.19 -4.37 0.33
C LYS A 61 -27.32 -2.88 0.66
N ASP A 62 -27.64 -2.56 1.91
CA ASP A 62 -27.84 -1.20 2.38
C ASP A 62 -26.58 -0.33 2.22
N VAL A 63 -25.39 -0.93 2.41
CA VAL A 63 -24.10 -0.24 2.24
C VAL A 63 -23.77 -0.08 0.76
N THR A 64 -24.14 -1.05 -0.09
CA THR A 64 -23.96 -0.93 -1.54
C THR A 64 -24.84 0.15 -2.15
N GLU A 65 -26.07 0.31 -1.66
CA GLU A 65 -27.01 1.36 -2.09
C GLU A 65 -26.56 2.76 -1.62
N LEU A 66 -26.00 2.86 -0.41
CA LEU A 66 -25.44 4.13 0.07
C LEU A 66 -24.19 4.57 -0.71
N LEU A 67 -23.38 3.62 -1.19
CA LEU A 67 -22.13 3.89 -1.90
C LEU A 67 -22.30 4.02 -3.41
N SER A 68 -23.49 3.74 -3.97
CA SER A 68 -23.75 3.99 -5.39
C SER A 68 -23.81 5.49 -5.67
N GLU A 69 -23.22 5.91 -6.80
CA GLU A 69 -23.32 7.30 -7.24
C GLU A 69 -24.78 7.64 -7.57
N PRO A 70 -25.28 8.83 -7.20
CA PRO A 70 -26.60 9.25 -7.63
C PRO A 70 -26.60 9.39 -9.15
N GLU A 71 -27.53 8.70 -9.82
CA GLU A 71 -27.76 8.84 -11.25
C GLU A 71 -28.01 10.32 -11.57
N LEU A 72 -27.03 10.98 -12.19
CA LEU A 72 -27.20 12.31 -12.76
C LEU A 72 -28.13 12.15 -13.97
N ASN A 73 -29.44 12.31 -13.74
CA ASN A 73 -30.41 12.47 -14.81
C ASN A 73 -29.97 13.63 -15.71
N GLN A 74 -29.66 13.32 -16.97
CA GLN A 74 -29.29 14.27 -18.02
C GLN A 74 -30.40 15.29 -18.30
#